data_AF-A0A7W3X298-F1
#
_entry.id   AF-A0A7W3X298-F1
#
_cell.length_a   1.000
_cell.length_b   1.000
_cell.length_c   1.000
_cell.angle_alpha   90.00
_cell.angle_beta   90.00
_cell.angle_gamma   90.00
#
_symmetry.space_group_name_H-M   'P 1'
#
loop_
_entity.id
_entity.type
_entity.pdbx_description
1 polymer ?
#
loop_
_entity_poly.entity_id
_entity_poly.type
_entity_poly.pdbx_seq_one_letter_code
_entity_poly.pdbx_strand_id
1 'polypeptide(L)'
;MVSRADGTIVQPAFEFLADAHLTIGPKPKLACSKNTTAAIAADLTDFHHFLDARKKLVSDVDEDLLRSYADTLTDLDSAVTLDKLAAATIHRRWSTLTKLIAFCVKRGYLRKAPALLSKQTKRGTVQVLDVGVDLPGLNDA
;
A
#
# COMPACT_ATOMS: atom_id res chain seq x y z
N MET A 1 4.06 13.37 1.44
CA MET A 1 4.95 12.22 1.70
C MET A 1 6.19 12.41 0.86
N VAL A 2 7.38 12.21 1.45
CA VAL A 2 8.66 12.43 0.78
C VAL A 2 9.55 11.19 0.95
N SER A 3 10.40 10.89 -0.02
CA SER A 3 11.42 9.86 0.12
C SER A 3 12.43 10.29 1.19
N ARG A 4 12.89 9.34 2.01
CA ARG A 4 13.98 9.57 2.96
C ARG A 4 15.34 9.57 2.29
N ALA A 5 15.46 8.97 1.11
CA ALA A 5 16.73 8.88 0.39
C ALA A 5 17.15 10.25 -0.18
N ASP A 6 16.19 11.04 -0.68
CA ASP A 6 16.47 12.30 -1.38
C ASP A 6 15.56 13.48 -1.01
N GLY A 7 14.56 13.28 -0.15
CA GLY A 7 13.62 14.34 0.28
C GLY A 7 12.58 14.73 -0.78
N THR A 8 12.53 14.05 -1.93
CA THR A 8 11.61 14.39 -3.02
C THR A 8 10.20 13.86 -2.75
N ILE A 9 9.18 14.50 -3.32
CA ILE A 9 7.80 14.03 -3.23
C ILE A 9 7.69 12.69 -3.95
N VAL A 10 7.13 11.70 -3.28
CA VAL A 10 6.80 10.44 -3.97
C VAL A 10 5.48 10.60 -4.72
N GLN A 11 5.61 11.06 -5.97
CA GLN A 11 4.52 11.46 -6.84
C GLN A 11 3.38 10.42 -6.92
N PRO A 12 3.63 9.10 -7.17
CA PRO A 12 2.55 8.12 -7.28
C PRO A 12 1.66 8.02 -6.04
N ALA A 13 2.26 8.13 -4.85
CA ALA A 13 1.55 8.02 -3.60
C ALA A 13 0.82 9.31 -3.22
N PHE A 14 1.37 10.48 -3.60
CA PHE A 14 0.64 11.74 -3.47
C PHE A 14 -0.62 11.73 -4.35
N GLU A 15 -0.49 11.32 -5.61
CA GLU A 15 -1.61 11.25 -6.53
C GLU A 15 -2.63 10.20 -6.13
N PHE A 16 -2.19 9.04 -5.63
CA PHE A 16 -3.09 8.03 -5.06
C PHE A 16 -3.90 8.59 -3.88
N LEU A 17 -3.26 9.30 -2.94
CA LEU A 17 -3.96 9.92 -1.81
C LEU A 17 -4.96 10.99 -2.28
N ALA A 18 -4.60 11.77 -3.30
CA ALA A 18 -5.49 12.78 -3.86
C ALA A 18 -6.71 12.15 -4.57
N ASP A 19 -6.48 11.13 -5.41
CA ASP A 19 -7.50 10.43 -6.19
C ASP A 19 -8.47 9.64 -5.29
N ALA A 20 -7.95 8.94 -4.28
CA ALA A 20 -8.74 8.05 -3.44
C ALA A 20 -9.38 8.72 -2.22
N HIS A 21 -8.82 9.83 -1.73
CA HIS A 21 -9.17 10.38 -0.42
C HIS A 21 -9.50 11.88 -0.38
N LEU A 22 -9.48 12.58 -1.52
CA LEU A 22 -9.99 13.95 -1.59
C LEU A 22 -11.29 14.03 -2.39
N THR A 23 -12.24 14.83 -1.91
CA THR A 23 -13.44 15.17 -2.67
C THR A 23 -13.06 16.10 -3.83
N ILE A 24 -13.56 15.81 -5.03
CA ILE A 24 -13.41 16.70 -6.19
C ILE A 24 -14.30 17.93 -5.99
N GLY A 25 -13.71 19.13 -6.02
CA GLY A 25 -14.45 20.38 -5.91
C GLY A 25 -13.57 21.59 -5.57
N PRO A 26 -14.13 22.81 -5.55
CA PRO A 26 -13.38 24.06 -5.32
C PRO A 26 -12.78 24.16 -3.91
N LYS A 27 -13.23 23.33 -2.96
CA LYS A 27 -12.69 23.21 -1.60
C LYS A 27 -12.54 21.72 -1.27
N PRO A 28 -11.45 21.08 -1.70
CA PRO A 28 -11.25 19.65 -1.46
C PRO A 28 -11.22 19.37 0.05
N LYS A 29 -11.94 18.33 0.46
CA LYS A 29 -11.98 17.80 1.83
C LYS A 29 -11.60 16.33 1.80
N LEU A 30 -11.25 15.78 2.97
CA LEU A 30 -11.06 14.34 3.09
C LEU A 30 -12.39 13.62 2.82
N ALA A 31 -12.37 12.64 1.93
CA ALA A 31 -13.51 11.79 1.61
C ALA A 31 -13.82 10.77 2.72
N CYS A 32 -12.86 10.53 3.62
CA CYS A 32 -13.01 9.65 4.78
C CYS A 32 -12.53 10.32 6.07
N SER A 33 -12.64 9.60 7.19
CA SER A 33 -12.23 10.14 8.49
C SER A 33 -10.73 10.49 8.51
N LYS A 34 -10.36 11.49 9.32
CA LYS A 34 -8.95 11.87 9.52
C LYS A 34 -8.10 10.69 9.98
N ASN A 35 -8.63 9.87 10.88
CA ASN A 35 -7.94 8.71 11.43
C ASN A 35 -7.68 7.65 10.34
N THR A 36 -8.67 7.40 9.48
CA THR A 36 -8.51 6.49 8.33
C THR A 36 -7.45 7.00 7.36
N THR A 37 -7.49 8.29 7.02
CA THR A 37 -6.50 8.91 6.12
C THR A 37 -5.10 8.84 6.71
N ALA A 38 -4.95 9.14 8.01
CA ALA A 38 -3.66 9.07 8.70
C ALA A 38 -3.11 7.63 8.71
N ALA A 39 -3.96 6.63 8.95
CA ALA A 39 -3.57 5.23 8.93
C ALA A 39 -3.09 4.78 7.54
N ILE A 40 -3.78 5.22 6.48
CA ILE A 40 -3.37 4.95 5.08
C ILE A 40 -2.05 5.65 4.76
N ALA A 41 -1.89 6.92 5.15
CA ALA A 41 -0.65 7.65 4.92
C ALA A 41 0.55 7.00 5.64
N ALA A 42 0.34 6.49 6.86
CA ALA A 42 1.34 5.73 7.60
C ALA A 42 1.72 4.42 6.88
N ASP A 43 0.74 3.66 6.37
CA ASP A 43 1.01 2.43 5.61
C ASP A 43 1.83 2.71 4.34
N LEU A 44 1.48 3.78 3.60
CA LEU A 44 2.21 4.20 2.41
C LEU A 44 3.64 4.61 2.77
N THR A 45 3.79 5.36 3.85
CA THR A 45 5.09 5.82 4.34
C THR A 45 5.99 4.64 4.69
N ASP A 46 5.47 3.63 5.39
CA ASP A 46 6.22 2.42 5.74
C ASP A 46 6.67 1.64 4.49
N PHE A 47 5.78 1.46 3.50
CA PHE A 47 6.14 0.83 2.24
C PHE A 47 7.24 1.62 1.50
N HIS A 48 7.17 2.94 1.50
CA HIS A 48 8.18 3.76 0.83
C HIS A 48 9.53 3.74 1.56
N HIS A 49 9.55 3.66 2.88
CA HIS A 49 10.80 3.43 3.62
C HIS A 49 11.42 2.07 3.27
N PHE A 50 10.59 1.04 3.07
CA PHE A 50 11.06 -0.26 2.60
C PHE A 50 11.72 -0.17 1.22
N LEU A 51 11.16 0.63 0.30
CA LEU A 51 11.74 0.88 -1.02
C LEU A 51 13.05 1.68 -0.92
N ASP A 52 13.07 2.76 -0.13
CA ASP A 52 14.24 3.60 0.09
C ASP A 52 15.41 2.79 0.66
N ALA A 53 15.16 1.94 1.65
CA ALA A 53 16.16 1.06 2.24
C ALA A 53 16.80 0.10 1.22
N ARG A 54 16.10 -0.20 0.12
CA ARG A 54 16.55 -1.04 -1.00
C ARG A 54 16.98 -0.23 -2.22
N LYS A 55 16.99 1.10 -2.14
CA LYS A 55 17.26 2.03 -3.26
C LYS A 55 16.38 1.74 -4.48
N LYS A 56 15.10 1.46 -4.24
CA LYS A 56 14.10 1.18 -5.28
C LYS A 56 13.12 2.34 -5.39
N LEU A 57 12.65 2.59 -6.60
CA LEU A 57 11.55 3.51 -6.87
C LEU A 57 10.23 2.73 -6.95
N VAL A 58 9.10 3.44 -6.86
CA VAL A 58 7.77 2.85 -7.12
C VAL A 58 7.72 2.19 -8.50
N SER A 59 8.39 2.76 -9.51
CA SER A 59 8.44 2.18 -10.85
C SER A 59 9.16 0.84 -10.95
N ASP A 60 10.01 0.52 -9.96
CA ASP A 60 10.75 -0.73 -9.88
C ASP A 60 10.00 -1.82 -9.11
N VAL A 61 8.78 -1.52 -8.63
CA VAL A 61 7.97 -2.51 -7.90
C VAL A 61 7.51 -3.61 -8.84
N ASP A 62 7.94 -4.82 -8.53
CA ASP A 62 7.55 -6.07 -9.15
C ASP A 62 7.08 -7.08 -8.08
N GLU A 63 6.73 -8.29 -8.52
CA GLU A 63 6.21 -9.34 -7.63
C GLU A 63 7.22 -9.81 -6.58
N ASP A 64 8.52 -9.83 -6.90
CA ASP A 64 9.57 -10.22 -5.95
C ASP A 64 9.72 -9.18 -4.84
N LEU A 65 9.63 -7.89 -5.20
CA LEU A 65 9.69 -6.80 -4.23
C LEU A 65 8.44 -6.75 -3.35
N LEU A 66 7.27 -7.09 -3.91
CA LEU A 66 6.01 -7.22 -3.16
C LEU A 66 6.06 -8.39 -2.18
N ARG A 67 6.58 -9.55 -2.58
CA ARG A 67 6.82 -10.71 -1.69
C ARG A 67 7.79 -10.34 -0.57
N SER A 68 8.91 -9.71 -0.91
CA SER A 68 9.89 -9.25 0.08
C SER A 68 9.29 -8.26 1.09
N TYR A 69 8.34 -7.42 0.68
CA TYR A 69 7.62 -6.54 1.61
C TYR A 69 6.65 -7.32 2.49
N ALA A 70 5.93 -8.29 1.93
CA ALA A 70 5.03 -9.16 2.69
C ALA A 70 5.78 -9.87 3.83
N ASP A 71 6.97 -10.41 3.57
CA ASP A 71 7.82 -11.05 4.58
C ASP A 71 8.17 -10.07 5.72
N THR A 72 8.43 -8.79 5.40
CA THR A 72 8.71 -7.80 6.46
C THR A 72 7.49 -7.52 7.36
N LEU A 73 6.27 -7.74 6.88
CA LEU A 73 5.06 -7.55 7.70
C LEU A 73 4.86 -8.67 8.72
N THR A 74 5.37 -9.87 8.45
CA THR A 74 5.30 -11.03 9.34
C THR A 74 6.53 -11.15 10.24
N ASP A 75 7.68 -10.68 9.76
CA ASP A 75 8.96 -10.90 10.41
C ASP A 75 9.38 -9.75 11.33
N LEU A 76 8.86 -8.54 11.13
CA LEU A 76 9.23 -7.39 11.96
C LEU A 76 8.29 -7.22 13.16
N ASP A 77 8.92 -6.94 14.30
CA ASP A 77 8.22 -6.48 15.49
C ASP A 77 7.78 -5.02 15.31
N SER A 78 6.59 -4.71 15.82
CA SER A 78 6.06 -3.36 15.92
C SER A 78 7.04 -2.47 16.67
N ALA A 79 7.43 -1.33 16.09
CA ALA A 79 8.31 -0.37 16.77
C ALA A 79 7.71 0.21 18.06
N VAL A 80 6.39 0.07 18.27
CA VAL A 80 5.68 0.60 19.45
C VAL A 80 5.55 -0.44 20.56
N THR A 81 5.20 -1.67 20.20
CA THR A 81 4.90 -2.73 21.19
C THR A 81 6.03 -3.75 21.32
N LEU A 82 6.98 -3.77 20.37
CA LEU A 82 8.01 -4.80 20.21
C LEU A 82 7.44 -6.21 20.00
N ASP A 83 6.13 -6.30 19.72
CA ASP A 83 5.44 -7.53 19.34
C ASP A 83 5.22 -7.58 17.84
N LYS A 84 5.05 -8.79 17.29
CA LYS A 84 4.59 -8.99 15.91
C LYS A 84 3.34 -8.17 15.60
N LEU A 85 3.26 -7.67 14.37
CA LEU A 85 2.06 -6.96 13.91
C LEU A 85 0.83 -7.85 14.04
N ALA A 86 -0.24 -7.30 14.63
CA ALA A 86 -1.53 -7.98 14.66
C ALA A 86 -2.02 -8.27 13.23
N ALA A 87 -2.67 -9.42 13.01
CA ALA A 87 -3.17 -9.83 11.69
C ALA A 87 -4.05 -8.75 11.03
N ALA A 88 -4.90 -8.06 11.80
CA ALA A 88 -5.71 -6.96 11.29
C ALA A 88 -4.88 -5.78 10.75
N THR A 89 -3.72 -5.51 11.33
CA THR A 89 -2.78 -4.48 10.87
C THR A 89 -2.07 -4.91 9.59
N ILE A 90 -1.64 -6.17 9.50
CA ILE A 90 -1.04 -6.75 8.29
C ILE A 90 -2.04 -6.69 7.14
N HIS A 91 -3.27 -7.17 7.34
CA HIS A 91 -4.34 -7.13 6.35
C HIS A 91 -4.64 -5.70 5.88
N ARG A 92 -4.72 -4.74 6.80
CA ARG A 92 -4.94 -3.33 6.45
C ARG A 92 -3.80 -2.77 5.60
N ARG A 93 -2.54 -2.98 6.00
CA ARG A 93 -1.36 -2.52 5.26
C ARG A 93 -1.31 -3.12 3.86
N TRP A 94 -1.55 -4.43 3.75
CA TRP A 94 -1.58 -5.12 2.47
C TRP A 94 -2.73 -4.65 1.57
N SER A 95 -3.91 -4.37 2.15
CA SER A 95 -5.05 -3.81 1.41
C SER A 95 -4.76 -2.40 0.90
N THR A 96 -4.12 -1.54 1.71
CA THR A 96 -3.66 -0.21 1.28
C THR A 96 -2.66 -0.33 0.13
N LEU A 97 -1.67 -1.21 0.26
CA LEU A 97 -0.68 -1.45 -0.78
C LEU A 97 -1.32 -1.97 -2.08
N THR A 98 -2.22 -2.95 -1.98
CA THR A 98 -2.95 -3.48 -3.14
C THR A 98 -3.65 -2.37 -3.93
N LYS A 99 -4.30 -1.42 -3.23
CA LYS A 99 -4.95 -0.27 -3.87
C LYS A 99 -3.96 0.69 -4.52
N LEU A 100 -2.81 0.95 -3.88
CA LEU A 100 -1.73 1.74 -4.47
C LEU A 100 -1.21 1.07 -5.77
N ILE A 101 -0.93 -0.24 -5.73
CA ILE A 101 -0.42 -0.97 -6.90
C ILE A 101 -1.45 -0.97 -8.03
N ALA A 102 -2.72 -1.23 -7.73
CA ALA A 102 -3.81 -1.10 -8.69
C ALA A 102 -3.87 0.29 -9.36
N PHE A 103 -3.72 1.35 -8.55
CA PHE A 103 -3.62 2.71 -9.06
C PHE A 103 -2.40 2.90 -9.98
N CYS A 104 -1.22 2.42 -9.57
CA CYS A 104 0.00 2.51 -10.35
C CYS A 104 -0.09 1.72 -11.67
N VAL A 105 -0.72 0.55 -11.68
CA VAL A 105 -0.99 -0.24 -12.90
C VAL A 105 -1.90 0.54 -13.83
N LYS A 106 -3.02 1.09 -13.32
CA LYS A 106 -3.96 1.89 -14.12
C LYS A 106 -3.31 3.14 -14.74
N ARG A 107 -2.34 3.74 -14.04
CA ARG A 107 -1.61 4.95 -14.49
C ARG A 107 -0.35 4.65 -15.30
N GLY A 108 0.06 3.39 -15.45
CA GLY A 108 1.28 3.01 -16.17
C GLY A 108 2.58 3.38 -15.43
N TYR A 109 2.55 3.45 -14.10
CA TYR A 109 3.72 3.85 -13.30
C TYR A 109 4.71 2.73 -13.04
N LEU A 110 4.33 1.47 -13.26
CA LEU A 110 5.18 0.31 -13.02
C LEU A 110 5.83 -0.15 -14.32
N ARG A 111 7.14 -0.43 -14.29
CA ARG A 111 7.85 -1.01 -15.43
C ARG A 111 7.40 -2.44 -15.73
N LYS A 112 7.10 -3.21 -14.68
CA LYS A 112 6.61 -4.60 -14.74
C LYS A 112 5.40 -4.73 -13.84
N ALA A 113 4.21 -4.50 -14.42
CA ALA A 113 2.96 -4.55 -13.68
C ALA A 113 2.70 -5.98 -13.13
N PRO A 114 2.47 -6.14 -11.81
CA PRO A 114 2.11 -7.43 -11.24
C PRO A 114 0.66 -7.80 -11.58
N ALA A 115 0.34 -9.09 -11.49
CA ALA A 115 -1.02 -9.57 -11.70
C ALA A 115 -1.99 -9.06 -10.62
N LEU A 116 -3.16 -8.59 -11.05
CA LEU A 116 -4.27 -8.18 -10.18
C LEU A 116 -5.47 -9.06 -10.50
N LEU A 117 -5.99 -9.75 -9.48
CA LEU A 117 -7.21 -10.54 -9.61
C LEU A 117 -8.40 -9.77 -9.07
N SER A 118 -9.57 -10.01 -9.67
CA SER A 118 -10.84 -9.52 -9.16
C SER A 118 -11.49 -10.60 -8.30
N LYS A 119 -11.65 -10.33 -7.01
CA LYS A 119 -12.36 -11.19 -6.07
C LYS A 119 -13.75 -10.63 -5.80
N GLN A 120 -14.78 -11.46 -5.90
CA GLN A 120 -16.11 -11.06 -5.45
C GLN A 120 -16.22 -11.14 -3.93
N THR A 121 -16.77 -10.09 -3.33
CA THR A 121 -17.06 -10.03 -1.89
C THR A 121 -18.52 -9.67 -1.68
N LYS A 122 -19.02 -9.84 -0.45
CA LYS A 122 -20.38 -9.39 -0.05
C LYS A 122 -20.61 -7.89 -0.29
N ARG A 123 -19.54 -7.10 -0.41
CA ARG A 123 -19.57 -5.64 -0.61
C ARG A 123 -19.22 -5.23 -2.05
N GLY A 124 -19.09 -6.20 -2.97
CA GLY A 124 -18.77 -5.99 -4.37
C GLY A 124 -17.41 -6.55 -4.78
N THR A 125 -16.98 -6.23 -6.00
CA THR A 125 -15.70 -6.66 -6.55
C THR A 125 -14.55 -5.88 -5.92
N VAL A 126 -13.55 -6.59 -5.40
CA VAL A 126 -12.29 -6.00 -4.92
C VAL A 126 -11.13 -6.52 -5.75
N GLN A 127 -10.11 -5.69 -5.94
CA GLN A 127 -8.84 -6.14 -6.52
C GLN A 127 -7.92 -6.67 -5.43
N VAL A 128 -7.24 -7.78 -5.73
CA VAL A 128 -6.24 -8.41 -4.88
C VAL A 128 -4.95 -8.64 -5.68
N LEU A 129 -3.80 -8.51 -5.02
CA LEU A 129 -2.50 -8.85 -5.60
C LEU A 129 -2.34 -10.37 -5.68
N ASP A 130 -2.04 -10.88 -6.87
CA ASP A 130 -1.78 -12.30 -7.10
C ASP A 130 -0.28 -12.56 -7.17
N VAL A 131 0.36 -12.54 -6.00
CA VAL A 131 1.83 -12.63 -5.85
C VAL A 131 2.26 -13.76 -4.92
N GLY A 132 1.37 -14.72 -4.65
CA GLY A 132 1.69 -15.95 -3.90
C GLY A 132 2.16 -15.72 -2.46
N VAL A 133 1.63 -14.70 -1.77
CA VAL A 133 1.98 -14.41 -0.37
C VAL A 133 1.02 -15.09 0.59
N ASP A 134 1.55 -15.64 1.68
CA ASP A 134 0.76 -16.18 2.80
C ASP A 134 0.81 -15.21 3.98
N LEU A 135 -0.18 -14.32 4.06
CA LEU A 135 -0.26 -13.31 5.10
C LEU A 135 -1.44 -13.59 6.05
N PRO A 136 -1.27 -13.37 7.37
CA PRO A 136 -2.32 -13.59 8.35
C PRO A 136 -3.60 -12.79 8.03
N GLY A 137 -4.75 -13.46 8.01
CA GLY A 137 -6.07 -12.86 7.81
C GLY A 137 -6.43 -12.53 6.35
N LEU A 138 -5.61 -12.91 5.36
CA LEU A 138 -5.94 -12.78 3.93
C LEU A 138 -6.83 -13.94 3.42
N ASN A 139 -6.74 -15.10 4.06
CA ASN A 139 -7.51 -16.31 3.71
C ASN A 139 -8.92 -16.36 4.34
N ASP A 140 -9.22 -15.50 5.32
CA ASP A 140 -10.48 -15.50 6.08
C ASP A 140 -11.55 -14.54 5.53
N ALA A 141 -11.31 -13.89 4.38
CA ALA A 141 -12.15 -12.82 3.82
C ALA A 141 -13.04 -13.26 2.65
#